data_AF-A1RU72-F1
#
_entry.id   AF-A1RU72-F1
#
_cell.length_a   1.000
_cell.length_b   1.000
_cell.length_c   1.000
_cell.angle_alpha   90.00
_cell.angle_beta   90.00
_cell.angle_gamma   90.00
#
_symmetry.space_group_name_H-M   'P 1'
#
loop_
_entity.id
_entity.type
_entity.pdbx_description
1 polymer ?
#
loop_
_entity_poly.entity_id
_entity_poly.type
_entity_poly.pdbx_seq_one_letter_code
_entity_poly.pdbx_strand_id
1 'polypeptide(L)'
;MFNNLSRDLAMDVWFFVYHVVVSVLIAVFGFVLGRLLRLLLVRLLLRLGFDDWFRNFNIGKALLRSGYTAGEFFGSVTAWLIYILSILLATAYLSLNLGNTEIYSLIIIVIGVYFFGFIKFFIISILGFILVDGFVEYIYKGALSKSEVVGPVAEYIRVILYLVVITFALEQGGINVATLSAMLTPITWGLTAAVVAVLVAEALKKR
;
A
#
# COMPACT_ATOMS: atom_id res chain seq x y z
N MET A 1 11.42 52.89 23.97
CA MET A 1 10.39 51.81 24.07
C MET A 1 9.73 51.53 22.72
N PHE A 2 9.16 52.51 22.01
CA PHE A 2 8.58 52.32 20.64
C PHE A 2 9.57 51.82 19.56
N ASN A 3 10.85 52.20 19.65
CA ASN A 3 11.87 51.78 18.68
C ASN A 3 12.30 50.30 18.83
N ASN A 4 12.04 49.68 19.98
CA ASN A 4 12.30 48.25 20.19
C ASN A 4 11.14 47.42 19.64
N LEU A 5 9.89 47.85 19.92
CA LEU A 5 8.70 47.17 19.42
C LEU A 5 8.66 47.05 17.88
N SER A 6 9.02 48.11 17.16
CA SER A 6 9.07 48.10 15.69
C SER A 6 10.19 47.21 15.14
N ARG A 7 11.32 47.09 15.83
CA ARG A 7 12.42 46.19 15.48
C ARG A 7 12.07 44.73 15.73
N ASP A 8 11.41 44.44 16.86
CA ASP A 8 10.97 43.09 17.20
C ASP A 8 9.94 42.58 16.17
N LEU A 9 8.96 43.43 15.81
CA LEU A 9 7.99 43.10 14.76
C LEU A 9 8.64 42.89 13.38
N ALA A 10 9.64 43.68 13.01
CA ALA A 10 10.35 43.51 11.74
C ALA A 10 11.14 42.19 11.68
N MET A 11 11.73 41.78 12.82
CA MET A 11 12.45 40.51 12.93
C MET A 11 11.50 39.31 12.83
N ASP A 12 10.34 39.38 13.48
CA ASP A 12 9.31 38.33 13.43
C ASP A 12 8.75 38.14 12.02
N VAL A 13 8.50 39.24 11.30
CA VAL A 13 8.06 39.20 9.90
C VAL A 13 9.13 38.57 9.00
N TRP A 14 10.39 38.94 9.18
CA TRP A 14 11.49 38.37 8.39
C TRP A 14 11.66 36.86 8.64
N PHE A 15 11.58 36.45 9.90
CA PHE A 15 11.62 35.04 10.30
C PHE A 15 10.48 34.25 9.64
N PHE A 16 9.25 34.77 9.72
CA PHE A 16 8.09 34.15 9.08
C PHE A 16 8.27 34.01 7.56
N VAL A 17 8.66 35.08 6.88
CA VAL A 17 8.88 35.09 5.42
C VAL A 17 9.95 34.08 5.02
N TYR A 18 11.06 34.02 5.77
CA TYR A 18 12.14 33.07 5.51
C TYR A 18 11.64 31.62 5.51
N HIS A 19 10.92 31.20 6.56
CA HIS A 19 10.42 29.83 6.66
C HIS A 19 9.34 29.49 5.63
N VAL A 20 8.50 30.46 5.26
CA VAL A 20 7.54 30.30 4.15
C VAL A 20 8.26 30.10 2.83
N VAL A 21 9.32 30.85 2.54
CA VAL A 21 10.11 30.66 1.32
C VAL A 21 10.74 29.27 1.30
N VAL A 22 11.33 28.83 2.41
CA VAL A 22 11.92 27.48 2.49
C VAL A 22 10.87 26.38 2.32
N SER A 23 9.68 26.51 2.90
CA SER A 23 8.62 25.50 2.73
C SER A 23 8.13 25.42 1.28
N VAL A 24 8.01 26.56 0.59
CA VAL A 24 7.69 26.60 -0.84
C VAL A 24 8.79 25.90 -1.65
N LEU A 25 10.07 26.13 -1.33
CA LEU A 25 11.17 25.43 -2.01
C LEU A 25 11.10 23.91 -1.81
N ILE A 26 10.75 23.43 -0.61
CA ILE A 26 10.55 22.00 -0.35
C ILE A 26 9.44 21.43 -1.24
N ALA A 27 8.29 22.12 -1.33
CA ALA A 27 7.17 21.69 -2.17
C ALA A 27 7.54 21.66 -3.67
N VAL A 28 8.24 22.70 -4.16
CA VAL A 28 8.71 22.79 -5.54
C VAL A 28 9.69 21.67 -5.87
N PHE A 29 10.65 21.41 -4.98
CA PHE A 29 11.61 20.31 -5.15
C PHE A 29 10.90 18.96 -5.27
N GLY A 30 9.91 18.73 -4.40
CA GLY A 30 9.08 17.55 -4.45
C GLY A 30 8.25 17.40 -5.74
N PHE A 31 7.74 18.50 -6.29
CA PHE A 31 7.08 18.50 -7.60
C PHE A 31 8.03 18.09 -8.74
N VAL A 32 9.25 18.62 -8.73
CA VAL A 32 10.28 18.23 -9.71
C VAL A 32 10.62 16.75 -9.57
N LEU A 33 10.85 16.26 -8.35
CA LEU A 33 11.11 14.85 -8.08
C LEU A 33 9.96 13.95 -8.53
N GLY A 34 8.71 14.31 -8.26
CA GLY A 34 7.54 13.53 -8.66
C GLY A 34 7.44 13.40 -10.18
N ARG A 35 7.75 14.47 -10.92
CA ARG A 35 7.77 14.43 -12.39
C ARG A 35 8.91 13.57 -12.92
N LEU A 36 10.10 13.63 -12.31
CA LEU A 36 11.24 12.79 -12.69
C LEU A 36 10.95 11.31 -12.44
N LEU A 37 10.43 10.98 -11.24
CA LEU A 37 10.10 9.61 -10.87
C LEU A 37 8.99 9.03 -11.74
N ARG A 38 7.98 9.82 -12.12
CA ARG A 38 6.98 9.41 -13.12
C ARG A 38 7.64 8.95 -14.42
N LEU A 39 8.53 9.77 -14.98
CA LEU A 39 9.20 9.46 -16.25
C LEU A 39 10.08 8.22 -16.14
N LEU A 40 10.81 8.07 -15.03
CA LEU A 40 11.63 6.90 -14.76
C LEU A 40 10.78 5.63 -14.66
N LEU A 41 9.69 5.66 -13.88
CA LEU A 41 8.81 4.51 -13.70
C LEU A 41 8.12 4.09 -14.99
N VAL A 42 7.59 5.05 -15.77
CA VAL A 42 6.98 4.73 -17.08
C VAL A 42 8.00 4.04 -17.98
N ARG A 43 9.22 4.55 -18.09
CA ARG A 43 10.28 3.92 -18.90
C ARG A 43 10.68 2.54 -18.39
N LEU A 44 10.77 2.35 -17.07
CA LEU A 44 11.12 1.07 -16.46
C LEU A 44 10.02 0.03 -16.72
N LEU A 45 8.76 0.38 -16.50
CA LEU A 45 7.61 -0.50 -16.70
C LEU A 45 7.44 -0.88 -18.19
N LEU A 46 7.66 0.08 -19.10
CA LEU A 46 7.72 -0.19 -20.53
C LEU A 46 8.83 -1.18 -20.90
N ARG A 47 10.04 -1.02 -20.35
CA ARG A 47 11.17 -1.93 -20.61
C ARG A 47 10.96 -3.35 -20.09
N LEU A 48 10.20 -3.49 -19.00
CA LEU A 48 9.88 -4.79 -18.42
C LEU A 48 8.73 -5.51 -19.16
N GLY A 49 8.12 -4.89 -20.18
CA GLY A 49 6.94 -5.44 -20.86
C GLY A 49 5.71 -5.50 -19.94
N PHE A 50 5.69 -4.68 -18.88
CA PHE A 50 4.64 -4.69 -17.88
C PHE A 50 3.28 -4.34 -18.49
N ASP A 51 3.26 -3.43 -19.46
CA ASP A 51 2.05 -3.02 -20.18
C ASP A 51 1.41 -4.18 -20.96
N ASP A 52 2.24 -5.01 -21.60
CA ASP A 52 1.77 -6.18 -22.36
C ASP A 52 1.25 -7.28 -21.42
N TRP A 53 1.94 -7.50 -20.30
CA TRP A 53 1.47 -8.42 -19.26
C TRP A 53 0.14 -7.96 -18.66
N PHE A 54 0.00 -6.66 -18.34
CA PHE A 54 -1.23 -6.10 -17.77
C PHE A 54 -2.43 -6.16 -18.73
N ARG A 55 -2.21 -6.04 -20.04
CA ARG A 55 -3.25 -6.10 -21.07
C ARG A 55 -3.97 -7.45 -21.13
N ASN A 56 -3.33 -8.51 -20.65
CA ASN A 56 -3.94 -9.84 -20.55
C ASN A 56 -4.99 -9.94 -19.43
N PHE A 57 -4.96 -9.01 -18.45
CA PHE A 57 -5.93 -8.96 -17.36
C PHE A 57 -7.15 -8.09 -17.68
N ASN A 58 -8.31 -8.45 -17.11
CA ASN A 58 -9.56 -7.68 -17.29
C ASN A 58 -9.41 -6.22 -16.82
N ILE A 59 -8.64 -5.98 -15.75
CA ILE A 59 -8.36 -4.64 -15.23
C ILE A 59 -7.53 -3.83 -16.24
N GLY A 60 -6.51 -4.43 -16.87
CA GLY A 60 -5.69 -3.75 -17.87
C GLY A 60 -6.46 -3.38 -19.14
N LYS A 61 -7.40 -4.23 -19.57
CA LYS A 61 -8.30 -3.90 -20.69
C LYS A 61 -9.23 -2.72 -20.37
N ALA A 62 -9.72 -2.63 -19.14
CA ALA A 62 -10.53 -1.50 -18.69
C ALA A 62 -9.71 -0.20 -18.62
N LEU A 63 -8.46 -0.28 -18.19
CA LEU A 63 -7.53 0.85 -18.14
C LEU A 63 -7.12 1.35 -19.52
N LEU A 64 -6.90 0.45 -20.48
CA LEU A 64 -6.63 0.83 -21.86
C LEU A 64 -7.82 1.55 -22.51
N ARG A 65 -9.06 1.20 -22.12
CA ARG A 65 -10.26 1.92 -22.58
C ARG A 65 -10.34 3.35 -22.05
N SER A 66 -9.68 3.69 -20.94
CA SER A 66 -9.57 5.07 -20.45
C SER A 66 -8.41 5.85 -21.07
N GLY A 67 -7.69 5.26 -22.04
CA GLY A 67 -6.61 5.91 -22.79
C GLY A 67 -5.26 5.93 -22.07
N TYR A 68 -5.12 5.21 -20.95
CA TYR A 68 -3.86 5.09 -20.22
C TYR A 68 -3.24 3.70 -20.37
N THR A 69 -1.92 3.62 -20.49
CA THR A 69 -1.21 2.33 -20.27
C THR A 69 -1.03 2.05 -18.78
N ALA A 70 -0.75 0.79 -18.41
CA ALA A 70 -0.52 0.43 -17.00
C ALA A 70 0.66 1.21 -16.43
N GLY A 71 1.76 1.31 -17.18
CA GLY A 71 2.95 2.07 -16.82
C GLY A 71 2.66 3.55 -16.62
N GLU A 72 1.85 4.16 -17.49
CA GLU A 72 1.42 5.55 -17.33
C GLU A 72 0.54 5.77 -16.10
N PHE A 73 -0.37 4.85 -15.83
CA PHE A 73 -1.22 4.89 -14.64
C PHE A 73 -0.38 4.80 -13.35
N PHE A 74 0.46 3.78 -13.22
CA PHE A 74 1.31 3.61 -12.03
C PHE A 74 2.30 4.76 -11.89
N GLY A 75 2.91 5.21 -12.98
CA GLY A 75 3.78 6.39 -12.96
C GLY A 75 3.05 7.66 -12.51
N SER A 76 1.78 7.84 -12.93
CA SER A 76 0.94 8.95 -12.48
C SER A 76 0.61 8.83 -10.99
N VAL A 77 0.16 7.65 -10.53
CA VAL A 77 -0.13 7.39 -9.11
C VAL A 77 1.09 7.68 -8.24
N THR A 78 2.28 7.22 -8.64
CA THR A 78 3.51 7.51 -7.89
C THR A 78 3.83 9.00 -7.87
N ALA A 79 3.64 9.73 -8.98
CA ALA A 79 3.82 11.17 -9.00
C ALA A 79 2.90 11.89 -8.01
N TRP A 80 1.62 11.51 -7.99
CA TRP A 80 0.62 12.04 -7.08
C TRP A 80 0.97 11.77 -5.62
N LEU A 81 1.43 10.56 -5.30
CA LEU A 81 1.93 10.23 -3.97
C LEU A 81 3.08 11.14 -3.56
N ILE A 82 4.05 11.35 -4.46
CA ILE A 82 5.18 12.23 -4.17
C ILE A 82 4.71 13.66 -3.97
N TYR A 83 3.80 14.18 -4.79
CA TYR A 83 3.28 15.55 -4.63
C TYR A 83 2.58 15.74 -3.28
N ILE A 84 1.73 14.80 -2.88
CA ILE A 84 1.07 14.83 -1.57
C ILE A 84 2.12 14.79 -0.46
N LEU A 85 3.09 13.88 -0.54
CA LEU A 85 4.18 13.80 0.44
C LEU A 85 4.97 15.11 0.53
N SER A 86 5.24 15.73 -0.62
CA SER A 86 5.98 17.00 -0.71
C SER A 86 5.27 18.12 0.04
N ILE A 87 3.95 18.22 -0.16
CA ILE A 87 3.11 19.23 0.50
C ILE A 87 3.04 18.94 1.99
N LEU A 88 2.90 17.68 2.40
CA LEU A 88 2.90 17.30 3.81
C LEU A 88 4.23 17.65 4.47
N LEU A 89 5.37 17.36 3.84
CA LEU A 89 6.69 17.70 4.38
C LEU A 89 6.93 19.21 4.45
N ALA A 90 6.51 19.96 3.42
CA ALA A 90 6.58 21.42 3.43
C ALA A 90 5.75 22.01 4.58
N THR A 91 4.53 21.49 4.77
CA THR A 91 3.65 21.90 5.88
C THR A 91 4.26 21.51 7.22
N ALA A 92 4.79 20.29 7.37
CA ALA A 92 5.45 19.84 8.60
C ALA A 92 6.64 20.74 8.97
N TYR A 93 7.48 21.07 7.99
CA TYR A 93 8.60 21.99 8.19
C TYR A 93 8.10 23.36 8.68
N LEU A 94 7.08 23.92 8.01
CA LEU A 94 6.53 25.22 8.40
C LEU A 94 5.93 25.18 9.82
N SER A 95 5.14 24.17 10.15
CA SER A 95 4.54 24.00 11.47
C SER A 95 5.59 23.89 12.57
N LEU A 96 6.67 23.15 12.34
CA LEU A 96 7.76 23.01 13.31
C LEU A 96 8.48 24.34 13.58
N ASN A 97 8.80 25.10 12.54
CA ASN A 97 9.52 26.37 12.69
C ASN A 97 8.65 27.51 13.23
N LEU A 98 7.33 27.46 13.03
CA LEU A 98 6.37 28.41 13.60
C LEU A 98 5.91 28.03 15.03
N GLY A 99 6.46 26.97 15.63
CA GLY A 99 6.13 26.55 16.99
C GLY A 99 4.85 25.72 17.15
N ASN A 100 4.20 25.34 16.05
CA ASN A 100 3.00 24.50 16.03
C ASN A 100 3.36 23.01 16.05
N THR A 101 3.91 22.55 17.18
CA THR A 101 4.41 21.17 17.34
C THR A 101 3.31 20.10 17.24
N GLU A 102 2.07 20.44 17.60
CA GLU A 102 0.91 19.55 17.46
C GLU A 102 0.60 19.24 15.98
N ILE A 103 0.59 20.26 15.12
CA ILE A 103 0.33 20.08 13.69
C ILE A 103 1.48 19.28 13.06
N TYR A 104 2.72 19.59 13.44
CA TYR A 104 3.89 18.82 13.00
C TYR A 104 3.76 17.34 13.36
N SER A 105 3.43 17.01 14.61
CA SER A 105 3.34 15.62 15.05
C SER A 105 2.23 14.86 14.32
N LEU A 106 1.06 15.49 14.13
CA LEU A 106 -0.04 14.91 13.34
C LEU A 106 0.38 14.62 11.90
N ILE A 107 1.09 15.53 11.24
CA ILE A 107 1.54 15.32 9.85
C ILE A 107 2.56 14.18 9.77
N ILE A 108 3.52 14.12 10.70
CA ILE A 108 4.51 13.04 10.73
C ILE A 108 3.83 11.68 10.96
N ILE A 109 2.82 11.62 11.84
CA ILE A 109 2.00 10.41 12.02
C ILE A 109 1.28 10.05 10.72
N VAL A 110 0.67 11.02 10.04
CA VAL A 110 -0.04 10.78 8.77
C VAL A 110 0.90 10.21 7.71
N ILE A 111 2.11 10.76 7.58
CA ILE A 111 3.14 10.25 6.68
C ILE A 111 3.54 8.82 7.09
N GLY A 112 3.86 8.60 8.37
CA GLY A 112 4.31 7.29 8.87
C GLY A 112 3.27 6.18 8.73
N VAL A 113 2.01 6.48 9.07
CA VAL A 113 0.94 5.50 9.11
C VAL A 113 0.34 5.28 7.73
N TYR A 114 -0.07 6.34 7.04
CA TYR A 114 -0.83 6.20 5.79
C TYR A 114 0.06 6.16 4.57
N PHE A 115 1.09 7.02 4.48
CA PHE A 115 1.93 7.05 3.29
C PHE A 115 2.86 5.83 3.22
N PHE A 116 3.62 5.57 4.28
CA PHE A 116 4.44 4.36 4.34
C PHE A 116 3.62 3.09 4.51
N GLY A 117 2.46 3.16 5.19
CA GLY A 117 1.50 2.06 5.24
C GLY A 117 1.05 1.64 3.84
N PHE A 118 0.65 2.59 2.99
CA PHE A 118 0.27 2.29 1.61
C PHE A 118 1.36 1.50 0.87
N ILE A 119 2.63 1.87 1.01
CA ILE A 119 3.75 1.13 0.40
C ILE A 119 3.86 -0.29 0.98
N LYS A 120 3.77 -0.44 2.32
CA LYS A 120 3.79 -1.75 2.99
C LYS A 120 2.66 -2.65 2.49
N PHE A 121 1.45 -2.11 2.36
CA PHE A 121 0.29 -2.85 1.85
C PHE A 121 0.57 -3.50 0.49
N PHE A 122 1.13 -2.74 -0.46
CA PHE A 122 1.48 -3.28 -1.78
C PHE A 122 2.57 -4.35 -1.72
N ILE A 123 3.66 -4.07 -1.01
CA ILE A 123 4.79 -5.02 -0.89
C ILE A 123 4.32 -6.33 -0.25
N ILE A 124 3.60 -6.24 0.87
CA ILE A 124 3.10 -7.40 1.61
C ILE A 124 2.08 -8.17 0.79
N SER A 125 1.18 -7.50 0.05
CA SER A 125 0.21 -8.18 -0.81
C SER A 125 0.90 -8.97 -1.92
N ILE A 126 1.87 -8.36 -2.62
CA ILE A 126 2.61 -9.01 -3.70
C ILE A 126 3.38 -10.22 -3.16
N LEU A 127 4.19 -10.03 -2.12
CA LEU A 127 4.97 -11.12 -1.54
C LEU A 127 4.08 -12.20 -0.93
N GLY A 128 3.02 -11.81 -0.23
CA GLY A 128 2.07 -12.72 0.39
C GLY A 128 1.37 -13.60 -0.64
N PHE A 129 0.88 -13.04 -1.75
CA PHE A 129 0.25 -13.83 -2.80
C PHE A 129 1.23 -14.81 -3.46
N ILE A 130 2.46 -14.37 -3.74
CA ILE A 130 3.51 -15.26 -4.27
C ILE A 130 3.78 -16.42 -3.30
N LEU A 131 3.86 -16.14 -1.99
CA LEU A 131 4.07 -17.17 -0.97
C LEU A 131 2.91 -18.16 -0.89
N VAL A 132 1.66 -17.67 -0.99
CA VAL A 132 0.48 -18.53 -0.99
C VAL A 132 0.47 -19.43 -2.21
N ASP A 133 0.77 -18.91 -3.39
CA ASP A 133 0.83 -19.70 -4.63
C ASP A 133 1.88 -20.81 -4.52
N GLY A 134 3.09 -20.45 -4.07
CA GLY A 134 4.16 -21.42 -3.85
C GLY A 134 3.81 -22.48 -2.81
N PHE A 135 3.16 -22.09 -1.72
CA PHE A 135 2.76 -23.02 -0.66
C PHE A 135 1.67 -24.00 -1.12
N VAL A 136 0.65 -23.49 -1.81
CA VAL A 136 -0.44 -24.32 -2.34
C VAL A 136 0.09 -25.27 -3.42
N GLU A 137 0.95 -24.78 -4.31
CA GLU A 137 1.58 -25.63 -5.33
C GLU A 137 2.48 -26.70 -4.71
N TYR A 138 3.18 -26.39 -3.60
CA TYR A 138 3.92 -27.38 -2.84
C TYR A 138 3.00 -28.47 -2.25
N ILE A 139 1.82 -28.12 -1.74
CA ILE A 139 0.82 -29.11 -1.29
C ILE A 139 0.40 -30.02 -2.46
N TYR A 140 0.11 -29.43 -3.62
CA TYR A 140 -0.26 -30.20 -4.82
C TYR A 140 0.85 -31.17 -5.26
N LYS A 141 2.11 -30.71 -5.30
CA LYS A 141 3.26 -31.51 -5.73
C LYS A 141 3.69 -32.53 -4.67
N GLY A 142 3.65 -32.18 -3.40
CA GLY A 142 3.95 -33.07 -2.28
C GLY A 142 2.90 -34.16 -2.08
N ALA A 143 1.66 -33.90 -2.49
CA ALA A 143 0.57 -34.87 -2.49
C ALA A 143 0.53 -35.77 -3.75
N LEU A 144 1.67 -35.94 -4.44
CA LEU A 144 1.85 -37.01 -5.43
C LEU A 144 1.45 -38.35 -4.79
N SER A 145 0.24 -38.82 -5.15
CA SER A 145 -0.33 -40.17 -4.98
C SER A 145 -1.57 -40.26 -4.04
N LYS A 146 -2.75 -40.36 -4.68
CA LYS A 146 -3.93 -41.19 -4.29
C LYS A 146 -5.15 -40.60 -3.57
N SER A 147 -5.45 -39.29 -3.65
CA SER A 147 -6.81 -38.85 -3.28
C SER A 147 -7.34 -37.70 -4.15
N GLU A 148 -8.56 -37.88 -4.64
CA GLU A 148 -9.35 -36.89 -5.39
C GLU A 148 -9.72 -35.67 -4.52
N VAL A 149 -9.58 -35.78 -3.19
CA VAL A 149 -9.96 -34.75 -2.22
C VAL A 149 -8.90 -33.66 -2.04
N VAL A 150 -7.65 -33.92 -2.44
CA VAL A 150 -6.54 -32.96 -2.25
C VAL A 150 -6.75 -31.68 -3.05
N GLY A 151 -7.29 -31.77 -4.27
CA GLY A 151 -7.51 -30.61 -5.14
C GLY A 151 -8.44 -29.58 -4.51
N PRO A 152 -9.70 -29.95 -4.16
CA PRO A 152 -10.61 -29.04 -3.47
C PRO A 152 -9.99 -28.44 -2.19
N VAL A 153 -9.38 -29.26 -1.33
CA VAL A 153 -8.78 -28.80 -0.06
C VAL A 153 -7.67 -27.77 -0.28
N ALA A 154 -6.79 -27.99 -1.26
CA ALA A 154 -5.72 -27.06 -1.58
C ALA A 154 -6.25 -25.72 -2.11
N GLU A 155 -7.32 -25.73 -2.91
CA GLU A 155 -7.98 -24.49 -3.36
C GLU A 155 -8.65 -23.76 -2.19
N TYR A 156 -9.29 -24.47 -1.25
CA TYR A 156 -9.84 -23.85 -0.04
C TYR A 156 -8.75 -23.19 0.81
N ILE A 157 -7.63 -23.87 1.00
CA ILE A 157 -6.47 -23.32 1.72
C ILE A 157 -5.97 -22.05 1.02
N ARG A 158 -5.90 -22.04 -0.32
CA ARG A 158 -5.52 -20.84 -1.10
C ARG A 158 -6.40 -19.65 -0.76
N VAL A 159 -7.72 -19.84 -0.78
CA VAL A 159 -8.69 -18.76 -0.50
C VAL A 159 -8.51 -18.20 0.91
N ILE A 160 -8.38 -19.09 1.92
CA ILE A 160 -8.17 -18.66 3.31
C ILE A 160 -6.86 -17.88 3.43
N LEU A 161 -5.77 -18.38 2.85
CA LEU A 161 -4.48 -17.71 2.94
C LEU A 161 -4.46 -16.36 2.22
N TYR A 162 -5.14 -16.23 1.08
CA TYR A 162 -5.30 -14.92 0.43
C TYR A 162 -6.07 -13.93 1.31
N LEU A 163 -7.15 -14.38 1.99
CA LEU A 163 -7.87 -13.52 2.93
C LEU A 163 -6.97 -13.06 4.08
N VAL A 164 -6.18 -13.97 4.65
CA VAL A 164 -5.20 -13.64 5.71
C VAL A 164 -4.18 -12.63 5.20
N VAL A 165 -3.59 -12.86 4.02
CA VAL A 165 -2.62 -11.94 3.40
C VAL A 165 -3.22 -10.56 3.19
N ILE A 166 -4.43 -10.47 2.65
CA ILE A 166 -5.10 -9.18 2.41
C ILE A 166 -5.35 -8.47 3.74
N THR A 167 -5.89 -9.17 4.74
CA THR A 167 -6.22 -8.57 6.04
C THR A 167 -4.96 -8.07 6.73
N PHE A 168 -3.89 -8.87 6.72
CA PHE A 168 -2.60 -8.49 7.26
C PHE A 168 -1.97 -7.32 6.50
N ALA A 169 -2.01 -7.34 5.16
CA ALA A 169 -1.50 -6.24 4.35
C ALA A 169 -2.25 -4.94 4.64
N LEU A 170 -3.58 -4.98 4.77
CA LEU A 170 -4.42 -3.81 5.09
C LEU A 170 -4.08 -3.25 6.47
N GLU A 171 -3.90 -4.12 7.46
CA GLU A 171 -3.51 -3.73 8.81
C GLU A 171 -2.14 -3.03 8.83
N GLN A 172 -1.13 -3.65 8.19
CA GLN A 172 0.18 -3.04 8.01
C GLN A 172 0.14 -1.79 7.12
N GLY A 173 -0.92 -1.67 6.32
CA GLY A 173 -1.28 -0.52 5.51
C GLY A 173 -1.76 0.70 6.30
N GLY A 174 -1.91 0.58 7.62
CA GLY A 174 -2.47 1.63 8.46
C GLY A 174 -4.00 1.71 8.42
N ILE A 175 -4.66 0.72 7.81
CA ILE A 175 -6.12 0.63 7.75
C ILE A 175 -6.59 -0.17 8.96
N ASN A 176 -7.58 0.36 9.67
CA ASN A 176 -8.22 -0.38 10.76
C ASN A 176 -9.03 -1.55 10.19
N VAL A 177 -8.50 -2.76 10.35
CA VAL A 177 -9.13 -4.00 9.88
C VAL A 177 -10.04 -4.64 10.93
N ALA A 178 -10.25 -4.06 12.11
CA ALA A 178 -11.01 -4.70 13.19
C ALA A 178 -12.38 -5.20 12.73
N THR A 179 -13.11 -4.41 11.95
CA THR A 179 -14.40 -4.81 11.39
C THR A 179 -14.27 -5.93 10.37
N LEU A 180 -13.28 -5.84 9.47
CA LEU A 180 -13.02 -6.88 8.47
C LEU A 180 -12.64 -8.19 9.16
N SER A 181 -11.71 -8.16 10.11
CA SER A 181 -11.29 -9.32 10.91
C SER A 181 -12.44 -9.92 11.70
N ALA A 182 -13.32 -9.10 12.29
CA ALA A 182 -14.51 -9.58 13.00
C ALA A 182 -15.49 -10.32 12.06
N MET A 183 -15.64 -9.86 10.81
CA MET A 183 -16.46 -10.54 9.80
C MET A 183 -15.80 -11.78 9.20
N LEU A 184 -14.47 -11.74 9.02
CA LEU A 184 -13.72 -12.86 8.45
C LEU A 184 -13.51 -13.99 9.45
N THR A 185 -13.40 -13.71 10.75
CA THR A 185 -13.14 -14.74 11.77
C THR A 185 -14.17 -15.89 11.72
N PRO A 186 -15.51 -15.63 11.74
CA PRO A 186 -16.50 -16.69 11.58
C PRO A 186 -16.37 -17.46 10.27
N ILE A 187 -16.07 -16.78 9.15
CA ILE A 187 -15.91 -17.40 7.84
C ILE A 187 -14.70 -18.35 7.84
N THR A 188 -13.58 -17.92 8.42
CA THR A 188 -12.36 -18.72 8.55
C THR A 188 -12.60 -19.97 9.39
N TRP A 189 -13.27 -19.84 10.55
CA TRP A 189 -13.63 -21.00 11.37
C TRP A 189 -14.62 -21.94 10.67
N GLY A 190 -15.61 -21.40 9.96
CA GLY A 190 -16.57 -22.19 9.18
C GLY A 190 -15.88 -22.99 8.07
N LEU A 191 -15.00 -22.37 7.30
CA LEU A 191 -14.22 -23.04 6.27
C LEU A 191 -13.26 -24.09 6.86
N THR A 192 -12.64 -23.77 7.99
CA THR A 192 -11.72 -24.70 8.68
C THR A 192 -12.47 -25.95 9.15
N ALA A 193 -13.64 -25.77 9.76
CA ALA A 193 -14.49 -26.88 10.20
C ALA A 193 -14.92 -27.77 9.01
N ALA A 194 -15.26 -27.17 7.87
CA ALA A 194 -15.61 -27.91 6.65
C ALA A 194 -14.46 -28.78 6.15
N VAL A 195 -13.23 -28.24 6.11
CA VAL A 195 -12.04 -29.00 5.70
C VAL A 195 -11.78 -30.16 6.66
N VAL A 196 -11.84 -29.92 7.98
CA VAL A 196 -11.66 -30.96 8.99
C VAL A 196 -12.71 -32.07 8.84
N ALA A 197 -13.98 -31.71 8.63
CA ALA A 197 -15.05 -32.68 8.45
C ALA A 197 -14.83 -33.57 7.22
N VAL A 198 -14.39 -32.99 6.09
CA VAL A 198 -14.07 -33.74 4.87
C VAL A 198 -12.91 -34.72 5.11
N LEU A 199 -11.84 -34.25 5.75
CA LEU A 199 -10.68 -35.10 6.07
C LEU A 199 -11.04 -36.26 7.00
N VAL A 200 -11.88 -36.00 8.01
CA VAL A 200 -12.38 -37.05 8.92
C VAL A 200 -13.28 -38.04 8.19
N ALA A 201 -14.19 -37.57 7.33
CA ALA A 201 -15.08 -38.44 6.56
C ALA A 201 -14.29 -39.37 5.62
N GLU A 202 -13.25 -38.87 4.97
CA GLU A 202 -12.39 -39.69 4.12
C GLU A 202 -11.55 -40.69 4.92
N ALA A 203 -11.06 -40.29 6.10
CA ALA A 203 -10.33 -41.18 7.01
C ALA A 203 -11.21 -42.34 7.54
N LEU A 204 -12.49 -42.07 7.80
CA LEU A 204 -13.46 -43.10 8.19
C LEU A 204 -13.81 -44.05 7.05
N LYS A 205 -13.90 -43.56 5.81
CA LYS A 205 -14.22 -44.38 4.62
C LYS A 205 -13.09 -45.35 4.23
N LYS A 206 -11.86 -45.08 4.67
CA LYS A 206 -10.68 -45.95 4.45
C LYS A 206 -10.50 -47.03 5.53
N ARG A 207 -11.29 -47.02 6.59
CA ARG A 207 -11.39 -48.13 7.57
C ARG A 207 -12.51 -49.09 7.18
#